data_AF-A0A7X9DL78-F1
#
_entry.id   AF-A0A7X9DL78-F1
#
_cell.length_a   1.000
_cell.length_b   1.000
_cell.length_c   1.000
_cell.angle_alpha   90.00
_cell.angle_beta   90.00
_cell.angle_gamma   90.00
#
_symmetry.space_group_name_H-M   'P 1'
#
loop_
_entity.id
_entity.type
_entity.pdbx_description
1 polymer ?
#
loop_
_entity_poly.entity_id
_entity_poly.type
_entity_poly.pdbx_seq_one_letter_code
_entity_poly.pdbx_strand_id
1 'polypeptide(L)'
;MELKFVISKQALFVTALIKSAKIEGWVDLQNELWDKYRLGYQLLQGNAESIFATEDSERVLEKATEEVKLLMSEGMKSDKFLLLLQNAKEYKTWLEKEWMNNKEKVEKELKDIMKVDLPKDTFTVYVMGNLVHIGRHLGRYKFAWGHEEDWPNYSLVYLAHEYLHGVFSSSDLEHAVIELITDNELRVRLNNGGEYFICNGEVVGHAYLREIEMNLLPKWKEYLFDKNVDIHSFIDYNSK
;
A
#
# COMPACT_ATOMS: atom_id res chain seq x y z
N MET A 1 -8.91 11.02 -10.45
CA MET A 1 -8.56 10.00 -9.45
C MET A 1 -9.71 9.81 -8.46
N GLU A 2 -10.57 8.82 -8.71
CA GLU A 2 -11.67 8.50 -7.78
C GLU A 2 -11.26 7.38 -6.82
N LEU A 3 -11.32 7.65 -5.51
CA LEU A 3 -11.00 6.67 -4.47
C LEU A 3 -12.25 6.32 -3.65
N LYS A 4 -12.54 5.04 -3.52
CA LYS A 4 -13.59 4.48 -2.68
C LYS A 4 -12.98 3.76 -1.49
N PHE A 5 -13.12 4.34 -0.30
CA PHE A 5 -12.57 3.78 0.92
C PHE A 5 -13.54 2.77 1.54
N VAL A 6 -13.06 1.57 1.83
CA VAL A 6 -13.84 0.48 2.43
C VAL A 6 -13.03 -0.23 3.51
N ILE A 7 -13.72 -0.87 4.46
CA ILE A 7 -13.09 -1.78 5.42
C ILE A 7 -13.57 -3.18 5.13
N SER A 8 -12.63 -4.11 4.93
CA SER A 8 -12.89 -5.55 4.91
C SER A 8 -12.37 -6.13 6.22
N LYS A 9 -13.27 -6.61 7.09
CA LYS A 9 -12.88 -7.18 8.39
C LYS A 9 -11.91 -8.34 8.23
N GLN A 10 -12.17 -9.19 7.24
CA GLN A 10 -11.34 -10.34 6.92
C GLN A 10 -9.94 -9.90 6.46
N ALA A 11 -9.86 -8.95 5.53
CA ALA A 11 -8.57 -8.48 5.03
C ALA A 11 -7.78 -7.77 6.13
N LEU A 12 -8.45 -6.94 6.95
CA LEU A 12 -7.85 -6.28 8.10
C LEU A 12 -7.26 -7.29 9.09
N PHE A 13 -8.06 -8.27 9.49
CA PHE A 13 -7.64 -9.31 10.44
C PHE A 13 -6.45 -10.10 9.91
N VAL A 14 -6.56 -10.67 8.69
CA VAL A 14 -5.49 -11.50 8.11
C VAL A 14 -4.21 -10.68 7.91
N THR A 15 -4.32 -9.44 7.44
CA THR A 15 -3.15 -8.57 7.26
C THR A 15 -2.46 -8.30 8.59
N ALA A 16 -3.21 -7.89 9.61
CA ALA A 16 -2.67 -7.63 10.94
C ALA A 16 -2.11 -8.90 11.62
N LEU A 17 -2.71 -10.06 11.35
CA LEU A 17 -2.23 -11.34 11.85
C LEU A 17 -0.85 -11.70 11.25
N ILE A 18 -0.60 -11.35 9.98
CA ILE A 18 0.66 -11.65 9.30
C ILE A 18 1.72 -10.57 9.55
N LYS A 19 1.32 -9.30 9.56
CA LYS A 19 2.23 -8.14 9.69
C LYS A 19 2.46 -7.67 11.12
N SER A 20 1.67 -8.18 12.06
CA SER A 20 1.64 -7.79 13.48
C SER A 20 1.23 -6.33 13.68
N ALA A 21 -0.04 -6.11 14.05
CA ALA A 21 -0.51 -4.77 14.39
C ALA A 21 0.15 -4.24 15.67
N LYS A 22 0.37 -2.93 15.73
CA LYS A 22 0.84 -2.21 16.93
C LYS A 22 -0.27 -2.07 17.98
N ILE A 23 -0.75 -3.19 18.50
CA ILE A 23 -1.76 -3.26 19.57
C ILE A 23 -1.18 -4.07 20.72
N GLU A 24 -1.28 -3.56 21.94
CA GLU A 24 -0.85 -4.27 23.15
C GLU A 24 -1.55 -5.64 23.24
N GLY A 25 -0.79 -6.71 23.47
CA GLY A 25 -1.31 -8.08 23.54
C GLY A 25 -1.73 -8.68 22.20
N TRP A 26 -1.40 -8.05 21.06
CA TRP A 26 -1.63 -8.64 19.73
C TRP A 26 -0.80 -9.90 19.51
N VAL A 27 0.46 -9.89 19.96
CA VAL A 27 1.38 -11.03 19.86
C VAL A 27 0.87 -12.23 20.66
N ASP A 28 0.27 -11.99 21.83
CA ASP A 28 -0.33 -13.06 22.64
C ASP A 28 -1.50 -13.71 21.91
N LEU A 29 -2.36 -12.92 21.27
CA LEU A 29 -3.43 -13.42 20.42
C LEU A 29 -2.89 -14.22 19.21
N GLN A 30 -1.83 -13.73 18.57
CA GLN A 30 -1.18 -14.46 17.46
C GLN A 30 -0.67 -15.83 17.92
N ASN A 31 -0.02 -15.89 19.08
CA ASN A 31 0.49 -17.14 19.66
C ASN A 31 -0.65 -18.11 20.02
N GLU A 32 -1.71 -17.61 20.66
CA GLU A 32 -2.89 -18.42 20.98
C GLU A 32 -3.52 -19.04 19.72
N LEU A 33 -3.72 -18.22 18.67
CA LEU A 33 -4.28 -18.67 17.40
C LEU A 33 -3.35 -19.63 16.67
N TRP A 34 -2.04 -19.41 16.73
CA TRP A 34 -1.04 -20.32 16.16
C TRP A 34 -1.08 -21.70 16.82
N ASP A 35 -1.10 -21.74 18.15
CA ASP A 35 -1.11 -22.99 18.91
C ASP A 35 -2.39 -23.80 18.64
N LYS A 36 -3.53 -23.11 18.44
CA LYS A 36 -4.82 -23.74 18.20
C LYS A 36 -5.09 -24.13 16.74
N TYR A 37 -4.60 -23.32 15.79
CA TYR A 37 -4.96 -23.41 14.36
C TYR A 37 -3.74 -23.39 13.44
N ARG A 38 -2.73 -24.18 13.79
CA ARG A 38 -1.42 -24.15 13.16
C ARG A 38 -1.45 -24.33 11.64
N LEU A 39 -2.23 -25.28 11.10
CA LEU A 39 -2.28 -25.54 9.66
C LEU A 39 -2.95 -24.38 8.93
N GLY A 40 -4.05 -23.85 9.49
CA GLY A 40 -4.72 -22.67 8.94
C GLY A 40 -3.83 -21.44 8.95
N TYR A 41 -3.07 -21.23 10.03
CA TYR A 41 -2.12 -20.13 10.14
C TYR A 41 -1.00 -20.24 9.10
N GLN A 42 -0.40 -21.42 8.96
CA GLN A 42 0.63 -21.69 7.94
C GLN A 42 0.11 -21.43 6.52
N LEU A 43 -1.12 -21.86 6.23
CA LEU A 43 -1.77 -21.62 4.94
C LEU A 43 -1.92 -20.12 4.66
N LEU A 44 -2.34 -19.32 5.63
CA LEU A 44 -2.46 -17.85 5.48
C LEU A 44 -1.11 -17.16 5.27
N GLN A 45 -0.03 -17.67 5.88
CA GLN A 45 1.32 -17.16 5.67
C GLN A 45 1.92 -17.55 4.30
N GLY A 46 1.22 -18.38 3.51
CA GLY A 46 1.74 -18.93 2.26
C GLY A 46 2.77 -20.05 2.46
N ASN A 47 2.94 -20.54 3.69
CA ASN A 47 3.81 -21.67 4.00
C ASN A 47 3.03 -22.99 3.84
N ALA A 48 2.70 -23.32 2.59
CA ALA A 48 1.88 -24.50 2.28
C ALA A 48 2.72 -25.78 2.06
N GLU A 49 4.05 -25.69 2.08
CA GLU A 49 4.93 -26.85 1.82
C GLU A 49 4.63 -28.03 2.75
N SER A 50 4.43 -27.77 4.05
CA SER A 50 4.08 -28.82 5.01
C SER A 50 2.69 -29.43 4.78
N ILE A 51 1.78 -28.73 4.10
CA ILE A 51 0.45 -29.24 3.73
C ILE A 51 0.59 -30.23 2.58
N PHE A 52 1.45 -29.94 1.59
CA PHE A 52 1.64 -30.76 0.40
C PHE A 52 2.72 -31.85 0.53
N ALA A 53 3.57 -31.80 1.55
CA ALA A 53 4.61 -32.80 1.82
C ALA A 53 4.10 -34.06 2.57
N THR A 54 2.79 -34.30 2.58
CA THR A 54 2.18 -35.48 3.23
C THR A 54 1.59 -36.43 2.18
N GLU A 55 1.51 -37.72 2.52
CA GLU A 55 0.89 -38.74 1.63
C GLU A 55 -0.59 -38.46 1.33
N ASP A 56 -1.25 -37.65 2.15
CA ASP A 56 -2.69 -37.35 2.08
C ASP A 56 -2.92 -35.83 2.10
N SER A 57 -2.30 -35.14 1.16
CA SER A 57 -2.31 -33.66 1.09
C SER A 57 -3.71 -33.07 0.91
N GLU A 58 -4.63 -33.79 0.27
CA GLU A 58 -6.01 -33.33 0.08
C GLU A 58 -6.73 -33.18 1.43
N ARG A 59 -6.70 -34.22 2.27
CA ARG A 59 -7.31 -34.15 3.61
C ARG A 59 -6.64 -33.10 4.50
N VAL A 60 -5.31 -32.94 4.40
CA VAL A 60 -4.59 -31.91 5.17
C VAL A 60 -4.97 -30.50 4.72
N LEU A 61 -5.14 -30.27 3.42
CA LEU A 61 -5.59 -29.00 2.87
C LEU A 61 -7.03 -28.66 3.29
N GLU A 62 -7.94 -29.65 3.27
CA GLU A 62 -9.31 -29.48 3.78
C GLU A 62 -9.29 -29.06 5.25
N LYS A 63 -8.50 -29.75 6.08
CA LYS A 63 -8.34 -29.40 7.49
C LYS A 63 -7.77 -27.99 7.67
N ALA A 64 -6.72 -27.62 6.93
CA ALA A 64 -6.13 -26.29 6.99
C ALA A 64 -7.16 -25.20 6.62
N THR A 65 -7.99 -25.45 5.62
CA THR A 65 -9.06 -24.54 5.20
C THR A 65 -10.13 -24.36 6.29
N GLU A 66 -10.52 -25.43 6.97
CA GLU A 66 -11.43 -25.32 8.11
C GLU A 66 -10.80 -24.58 9.30
N GLU A 67 -9.52 -24.83 9.58
CA GLU A 67 -8.78 -24.08 10.58
C GLU A 67 -8.72 -22.58 10.27
N VAL A 68 -8.54 -22.17 9.01
CA VAL A 68 -8.61 -20.74 8.62
C VAL A 68 -9.95 -20.13 9.01
N LYS A 69 -11.08 -20.81 8.74
CA LYS A 69 -12.42 -20.30 9.08
C LYS A 69 -12.59 -20.12 10.58
N LEU A 70 -12.13 -21.11 11.37
CA LEU A 70 -12.21 -21.07 12.83
C LEU A 70 -11.31 -19.99 13.42
N LEU A 71 -10.04 -19.94 12.98
CA LEU A 71 -9.06 -18.92 13.33
C LEU A 71 -9.62 -17.52 13.10
N MET A 72 -10.18 -17.27 11.91
CA MET A 72 -10.80 -15.98 11.58
C MET A 72 -12.02 -15.69 12.47
N SER A 73 -12.92 -16.66 12.65
CA SER A 73 -14.15 -16.50 13.45
C SER A 73 -13.85 -16.18 14.91
N GLU A 74 -12.85 -16.83 15.51
CA GLU A 74 -12.45 -16.59 16.90
C GLU A 74 -11.61 -15.32 17.04
N GLY A 75 -10.57 -15.17 16.21
CA GLY A 75 -9.71 -13.99 16.24
C GLY A 75 -10.47 -12.68 16.03
N MET A 76 -11.45 -12.66 15.12
CA MET A 76 -12.30 -11.48 14.90
C MET A 76 -13.33 -11.21 16.00
N LYS A 77 -13.48 -12.10 16.99
CA LYS A 77 -14.30 -11.85 18.20
C LYS A 77 -13.47 -11.34 19.38
N SER A 78 -12.15 -11.41 19.29
CA SER A 78 -11.26 -10.95 20.35
C SER A 78 -11.35 -9.43 20.56
N ASP A 79 -11.16 -8.99 21.81
CA ASP A 79 -11.11 -7.55 22.13
C ASP A 79 -10.00 -6.83 21.35
N LYS A 80 -8.87 -7.51 21.11
CA LYS A 80 -7.74 -6.96 20.35
C LYS A 80 -8.12 -6.64 18.91
N PHE A 81 -8.87 -7.53 18.25
CA PHE A 81 -9.38 -7.24 16.91
C PHE A 81 -10.47 -6.16 16.93
N LEU A 82 -11.33 -6.12 17.94
CA LEU A 82 -12.34 -5.07 18.05
C LEU A 82 -11.70 -3.68 18.20
N LEU A 83 -10.61 -3.57 18.95
CA LEU A 83 -9.79 -2.35 19.02
C LEU A 83 -9.17 -1.99 17.66
N LEU A 84 -8.59 -2.98 16.97
CA LEU A 84 -8.04 -2.76 15.61
C LEU A 84 -9.11 -2.29 14.62
N LEU A 85 -10.29 -2.91 14.66
CA LEU A 85 -11.40 -2.55 13.79
C LEU A 85 -11.91 -1.14 14.08
N GLN A 86 -11.93 -0.74 15.36
CA GLN A 86 -12.28 0.62 15.75
C GLN A 86 -11.25 1.63 15.24
N ASN A 87 -9.96 1.34 15.40
CA ASN A 87 -8.88 2.13 14.82
C ASN A 87 -9.03 2.30 13.29
N ALA A 88 -9.29 1.20 12.57
CA ALA A 88 -9.48 1.26 11.11
C ALA A 88 -10.69 2.12 10.71
N LYS A 89 -11.78 2.14 11.49
CA LYS A 89 -12.95 3.00 11.24
C LYS A 89 -12.62 4.47 11.44
N GLU A 90 -11.98 4.82 12.55
CA GLU A 90 -11.59 6.19 12.86
C GLU A 90 -10.60 6.72 11.81
N TYR A 91 -9.59 5.90 11.49
CA TYR A 91 -8.61 6.21 10.46
C TYR A 91 -9.25 6.34 9.08
N LYS A 92 -10.22 5.49 8.70
CA LYS A 92 -10.98 5.64 7.45
C LYS A 92 -11.68 7.00 7.38
N THR A 93 -12.37 7.40 8.44
CA THR A 93 -13.09 8.69 8.46
C THR A 93 -12.13 9.86 8.31
N TRP A 94 -11.00 9.82 9.01
CA TRP A 94 -9.94 10.81 8.85
C TRP A 94 -9.39 10.83 7.41
N LEU A 95 -9.00 9.67 6.88
CA LEU A 95 -8.38 9.53 5.56
C LEU A 95 -9.32 9.97 4.43
N GLU A 96 -10.60 9.61 4.51
CA GLU A 96 -11.63 10.07 3.56
C GLU A 96 -11.74 11.60 3.58
N LYS A 97 -11.74 12.21 4.76
CA LYS A 97 -11.82 13.66 4.91
C LYS A 97 -10.56 14.34 4.36
N GLU A 98 -9.38 13.85 4.71
CA GLU A 98 -8.11 14.36 4.20
C GLU A 98 -8.04 14.25 2.68
N TRP A 99 -8.46 13.10 2.12
CA TRP A 99 -8.55 12.90 0.68
C TRP A 99 -9.49 13.91 0.03
N MET A 100 -10.73 14.02 0.49
CA MET A 100 -11.72 14.95 -0.08
C MET A 100 -11.26 16.40 -0.06
N ASN A 101 -10.61 16.85 1.02
CA ASN A 101 -10.14 18.23 1.17
C ASN A 101 -8.97 18.56 0.23
N ASN A 102 -8.16 17.56 -0.13
CA ASN A 102 -6.93 17.77 -0.89
C ASN A 102 -6.96 17.20 -2.31
N LYS A 103 -7.99 16.44 -2.68
CA LYS A 103 -8.11 15.72 -3.96
C LYS A 103 -7.83 16.62 -5.15
N GLU A 104 -8.47 17.79 -5.24
CA GLU A 104 -8.30 18.70 -6.36
C GLU A 104 -6.85 19.20 -6.49
N LYS A 105 -6.20 19.48 -5.35
CA LYS A 105 -4.78 19.86 -5.31
C LYS A 105 -3.91 18.71 -5.81
N VAL A 106 -4.10 17.50 -5.28
CA VAL A 106 -3.32 16.30 -5.67
C VAL A 106 -3.49 16.02 -7.16
N GLU A 107 -4.72 16.02 -7.68
CA GLU A 107 -5.00 15.77 -9.10
C GLU A 107 -4.38 16.84 -10.01
N LYS A 108 -4.44 18.11 -9.59
CA LYS A 108 -3.81 19.21 -10.32
C LYS A 108 -2.29 19.04 -10.39
N GLU A 109 -1.65 18.75 -9.25
CA GLU A 109 -0.19 18.57 -9.21
C GLU A 109 0.23 17.34 -10.02
N LEU A 110 -0.44 16.20 -9.86
CA LEU A 110 -0.15 15.00 -10.64
C LEU A 110 -0.32 15.23 -12.15
N LYS A 111 -1.37 15.94 -12.56
CA LYS A 111 -1.58 16.29 -13.97
C LYS A 111 -0.47 17.19 -14.50
N ASP A 112 0.01 18.14 -13.70
CA ASP A 112 1.14 19.00 -14.10
C ASP A 112 2.46 18.23 -14.18
N ILE A 113 2.71 17.32 -13.23
CA ILE A 113 3.91 16.47 -13.20
C ILE A 113 3.91 15.52 -14.40
N MET A 114 2.81 14.80 -14.63
CA MET A 114 2.72 13.76 -15.66
C MET A 114 2.42 14.29 -17.06
N LYS A 115 1.82 15.49 -17.14
CA LYS A 115 1.37 16.16 -18.37
C LYS A 115 0.40 15.34 -19.23
N VAL A 116 -0.33 14.44 -18.57
CA VAL A 116 -1.43 13.67 -19.16
C VAL A 116 -2.65 13.78 -18.27
N ASP A 117 -3.83 13.54 -18.84
CA ASP A 117 -5.03 13.41 -18.04
C ASP A 117 -4.98 12.14 -17.19
N LEU A 118 -5.31 12.28 -15.90
CA LEU A 118 -5.41 11.13 -15.01
C LEU A 118 -6.62 10.26 -15.40
N PRO A 119 -6.50 8.93 -15.36
CA PRO A 119 -7.63 8.03 -15.56
C PRO A 119 -8.81 8.33 -14.62
N LYS A 120 -10.03 8.18 -15.15
CA LYS A 120 -11.28 8.41 -14.40
C LYS A 120 -11.78 7.16 -13.67
N ASP A 121 -10.99 6.08 -13.67
CA ASP A 121 -11.30 4.84 -12.97
C ASP A 121 -11.42 5.07 -11.46
N THR A 122 -12.32 4.29 -10.85
CA THR A 122 -12.51 4.28 -9.39
C THR A 122 -11.71 3.16 -8.77
N PHE A 123 -10.79 3.53 -7.89
CA PHE A 123 -9.98 2.57 -7.12
C PHE A 123 -10.62 2.31 -5.76
N THR A 124 -10.60 1.06 -5.32
CA THR A 124 -11.04 0.68 -3.97
C THR A 124 -9.85 0.63 -3.02
N VAL A 125 -9.90 1.46 -1.99
CA VAL A 125 -8.91 1.50 -0.91
C VAL A 125 -9.43 0.67 0.25
N TYR A 126 -8.79 -0.46 0.52
CA TYR A 126 -9.03 -1.25 1.72
C TYR A 126 -8.28 -0.62 2.89
N VAL A 127 -8.99 0.13 3.71
CA VAL A 127 -8.42 0.84 4.85
C VAL A 127 -8.13 -0.14 5.98
N MET A 128 -6.85 -0.22 6.37
CA MET A 128 -6.36 -1.15 7.38
C MET A 128 -6.12 -0.51 8.77
N GLY A 129 -6.23 0.82 8.87
CA GLY A 129 -5.88 1.55 10.09
C GLY A 129 -4.38 1.86 10.18
N ASN A 130 -4.01 2.89 10.95
CA ASN A 130 -2.61 3.34 11.05
C ASN A 130 -1.72 2.40 11.86
N LEU A 131 -2.29 1.44 12.61
CA LEU A 131 -1.53 0.51 13.45
C LEU A 131 -0.97 -0.71 12.69
N VAL A 132 -1.24 -0.86 11.39
CA VAL A 132 -0.88 -2.05 10.59
C VAL A 132 0.36 -1.85 9.71
N HIS A 133 0.70 -0.61 9.37
CA HIS A 133 1.83 -0.25 8.49
C HIS A 133 1.86 -1.03 7.17
N ILE A 134 0.90 -0.73 6.29
CA ILE A 134 0.78 -1.36 4.98
C ILE A 134 0.41 -0.33 3.89
N GLY A 135 1.18 -0.35 2.81
CA GLY A 135 0.79 0.12 1.48
C GLY A 135 1.00 -1.04 0.52
N ARG A 136 -0.05 -1.43 -0.21
CA ARG A 136 0.07 -2.54 -1.17
C ARG A 136 -0.97 -2.49 -2.26
N HIS A 137 -0.50 -2.49 -3.51
CA HIS A 137 -1.35 -2.77 -4.66
C HIS A 137 -1.87 -4.21 -4.66
N LEU A 138 -3.19 -4.39 -4.80
CA LEU A 138 -3.88 -5.68 -4.81
C LEU A 138 -4.36 -6.09 -6.22
N GLY A 139 -4.01 -5.31 -7.25
CA GLY A 139 -4.46 -5.50 -8.62
C GLY A 139 -5.88 -5.00 -8.86
N ARG A 140 -6.26 -4.86 -10.15
CA ARG A 140 -7.64 -4.54 -10.58
C ARG A 140 -8.25 -3.34 -9.87
N TYR A 141 -7.54 -2.21 -9.85
CA TYR A 141 -8.00 -0.96 -9.21
C TYR A 141 -8.28 -1.12 -7.70
N LYS A 142 -7.47 -1.92 -7.00
CA LYS A 142 -7.58 -2.13 -5.56
C LYS A 142 -6.22 -2.02 -4.90
N PHE A 143 -6.18 -1.44 -3.72
CA PHE A 143 -4.99 -1.45 -2.88
C PHE A 143 -5.37 -1.40 -1.39
N ALA A 144 -4.47 -1.85 -0.54
CA ALA A 144 -4.59 -1.77 0.91
C ALA A 144 -3.76 -0.59 1.43
N TRP A 145 -4.32 0.19 2.36
CA TRP A 145 -3.62 1.32 2.97
C TRP A 145 -3.87 1.41 4.47
N GLY A 146 -2.80 1.62 5.24
CA GLY A 146 -2.85 1.87 6.67
C GLY A 146 -1.47 2.22 7.20
N HIS A 147 -1.22 3.50 7.47
CA HIS A 147 0.05 3.99 7.98
C HIS A 147 -0.18 5.18 8.91
N GLU A 148 0.80 5.48 9.76
CA GLU A 148 0.85 6.75 10.48
C GLU A 148 1.25 7.88 9.53
N GLU A 149 0.84 9.10 9.85
CA GLU A 149 1.18 10.29 9.08
C GLU A 149 2.56 10.81 9.53
N ASP A 150 3.62 10.12 9.09
CA ASP A 150 5.00 10.37 9.56
C ASP A 150 5.53 11.76 9.17
N TRP A 151 5.00 12.30 8.08
CA TRP A 151 5.26 13.67 7.63
C TRP A 151 4.01 14.25 6.94
N PRO A 152 3.92 15.59 6.79
CA PRO A 152 2.70 16.21 6.24
C PRO A 152 2.35 15.71 4.85
N ASN A 153 1.11 15.28 4.64
CA ASN A 153 0.59 14.73 3.39
C ASN A 153 1.15 13.33 3.02
N TYR A 154 1.75 12.60 3.96
CA TYR A 154 2.26 11.24 3.77
C TYR A 154 1.20 10.34 3.12
N SER A 155 0.01 10.26 3.74
CA SER A 155 -1.06 9.42 3.23
C SER A 155 -1.52 9.83 1.84
N LEU A 156 -1.56 11.13 1.52
CA LEU A 156 -1.98 11.60 0.20
C LEU A 156 -0.99 11.20 -0.90
N VAL A 157 0.31 11.32 -0.60
CA VAL A 157 1.39 10.95 -1.53
C VAL A 157 1.33 9.45 -1.82
N TYR A 158 1.22 8.61 -0.80
CA TYR A 158 1.21 7.17 -1.01
C TYR A 158 -0.12 6.63 -1.56
N LEU A 159 -1.26 7.28 -1.28
CA LEU A 159 -2.51 6.97 -2.01
C LEU A 159 -2.35 7.24 -3.51
N ALA A 160 -1.64 8.31 -3.90
CA ALA A 160 -1.31 8.59 -5.29
C ALA A 160 -0.32 7.55 -5.86
N HIS A 161 0.70 7.16 -5.09
CA HIS A 161 1.66 6.11 -5.47
C HIS A 161 0.92 4.81 -5.84
N GLU A 162 0.06 4.33 -4.95
CA GLU A 162 -0.70 3.09 -5.15
C GLU A 162 -1.72 3.17 -6.28
N TYR A 163 -2.26 4.36 -6.54
CA TYR A 163 -3.09 4.61 -7.71
C TYR A 163 -2.29 4.49 -9.01
N LEU A 164 -1.07 5.02 -9.06
CA LEU A 164 -0.22 4.97 -10.26
C LEU A 164 0.23 3.56 -10.63
N HIS A 165 0.30 2.62 -9.67
CA HIS A 165 0.45 1.19 -9.97
C HIS A 165 -0.72 0.60 -10.80
N GLY A 166 -1.88 1.25 -10.84
CA GLY A 166 -2.97 0.88 -11.75
C GLY A 166 -2.88 1.52 -13.14
N VAL A 167 -1.92 2.41 -13.37
CA VAL A 167 -1.70 3.15 -14.63
C VAL A 167 -0.45 2.64 -15.34
N PHE A 168 0.60 2.34 -14.58
CA PHE A 168 1.89 1.89 -15.07
C PHE A 168 2.08 0.37 -14.89
N SER A 169 3.07 -0.18 -15.56
CA SER A 169 3.50 -1.57 -15.43
C SER A 169 4.24 -1.82 -14.10
N SER A 170 4.64 -3.07 -13.88
CA SER A 170 5.40 -3.50 -12.70
C SER A 170 6.92 -3.56 -12.94
N SER A 171 7.43 -2.94 -14.01
CA SER A 171 8.87 -2.87 -14.25
C SER A 171 9.56 -1.96 -13.24
N ASP A 172 10.82 -2.27 -12.90
CA ASP A 172 11.61 -1.43 -11.98
C ASP A 172 11.79 0.00 -12.50
N LEU A 173 11.90 0.16 -13.83
CA LEU A 173 11.98 1.49 -14.46
C LEU A 173 10.71 2.30 -14.20
N GLU A 174 9.53 1.73 -14.47
CA GLU A 174 8.27 2.43 -14.24
C GLU A 174 8.00 2.64 -12.76
N HIS A 175 8.40 1.71 -11.88
CA HIS A 175 8.30 1.90 -10.44
C HIS A 175 9.20 3.06 -9.96
N ALA A 176 10.44 3.16 -10.45
CA ALA A 176 11.30 4.31 -10.17
C ALA A 176 10.68 5.63 -10.66
N VAL A 177 9.99 5.61 -11.81
CA VAL A 177 9.26 6.78 -12.30
C VAL A 177 8.04 7.11 -11.43
N ILE A 178 7.30 6.13 -10.92
CA ILE A 178 6.23 6.35 -9.93
C ILE A 178 6.82 7.05 -8.70
N GLU A 179 7.93 6.58 -8.13
CA GLU A 179 8.57 7.21 -6.96
C GLU A 179 9.07 8.63 -7.27
N LEU A 180 9.59 8.89 -8.47
CA LEU A 180 9.93 10.25 -8.88
C LEU A 180 8.69 11.16 -8.98
N ILE A 181 7.56 10.64 -9.49
CA ILE A 181 6.29 11.39 -9.56
C ILE A 181 5.74 11.67 -8.16
N THR A 182 5.62 10.66 -7.31
CA THR A 182 4.86 10.76 -6.05
C THR A 182 5.76 11.07 -4.87
N ASP A 183 6.63 10.13 -4.53
CA ASP A 183 7.45 10.12 -3.32
C ASP A 183 8.45 11.29 -3.31
N ASN A 184 8.79 11.80 -4.49
CA ASN A 184 9.63 12.97 -4.66
C ASN A 184 8.83 14.21 -5.06
N GLU A 185 8.38 14.30 -6.31
CA GLU A 185 7.87 15.57 -6.85
C GLU A 185 6.53 15.98 -6.22
N LEU A 186 5.53 15.08 -6.16
CA LEU A 186 4.25 15.37 -5.52
C LEU A 186 4.43 15.72 -4.04
N ARG A 187 5.24 14.95 -3.29
CA ARG A 187 5.56 15.27 -1.89
C ARG A 187 6.10 16.69 -1.74
N VAL A 188 7.14 17.03 -2.50
CA VAL A 188 7.78 18.35 -2.45
C VAL A 188 6.77 19.46 -2.74
N ARG A 189 5.92 19.29 -3.75
CA ARG A 189 4.90 20.30 -4.10
C ARG A 189 3.80 20.42 -3.06
N LEU A 190 3.29 19.30 -2.54
CA LEU A 190 2.26 19.32 -1.49
C LEU A 190 2.78 19.98 -0.21
N ASN A 191 4.07 19.81 0.09
CA ASN A 191 4.75 20.34 1.27
C ASN A 191 5.42 21.70 1.07
N ASN A 192 5.27 22.32 -0.10
CA ASN A 192 5.87 23.60 -0.47
C ASN A 192 7.42 23.63 -0.34
N GLY A 193 8.07 22.48 -0.54
CA GLY A 193 9.52 22.33 -0.45
C GLY A 193 9.94 20.94 0.01
N GLY A 194 11.26 20.70 -0.03
CA GLY A 194 11.88 19.44 0.37
C GLY A 194 13.01 19.03 -0.59
N GLU A 195 13.80 18.06 -0.16
CA GLU A 195 14.87 17.47 -0.97
C GLU A 195 14.37 16.17 -1.58
N TYR A 196 14.84 15.85 -2.79
CA TYR A 196 14.58 14.55 -3.37
C TYR A 196 15.21 13.46 -2.50
N PHE A 197 14.48 12.36 -2.37
CA PHE A 197 14.86 11.15 -1.67
C PHE A 197 15.04 11.23 -0.16
N ILE A 198 14.87 12.42 0.44
CA ILE A 198 15.02 12.63 1.88
C ILE A 198 13.81 13.42 2.40
N CYS A 199 13.19 12.94 3.48
CA CYS A 199 12.16 13.66 4.24
C CYS A 199 12.47 13.55 5.73
N ASN A 200 12.60 14.68 6.43
CA ASN A 200 12.92 14.69 7.87
C ASN A 200 14.17 13.87 8.26
N GLY A 201 15.16 13.76 7.37
CA GLY A 201 16.38 12.98 7.60
C GLY A 201 16.25 11.49 7.27
N GLU A 202 15.08 11.02 6.84
CA GLU A 202 14.84 9.64 6.44
C GLU A 202 14.81 9.48 4.92
N VAL A 203 15.27 8.33 4.44
CA VAL A 203 15.24 7.98 3.02
C VAL A 203 13.81 7.69 2.59
N VAL A 204 13.36 8.31 1.51
CA VAL A 204 12.06 8.06 0.88
C VAL A 204 12.25 7.20 -0.36
N GLY A 205 11.30 6.29 -0.63
CA GLY A 205 11.31 5.37 -1.75
C GLY A 205 12.07 4.07 -1.48
N HIS A 206 12.04 3.14 -2.42
CA HIS A 206 12.68 1.84 -2.28
C HIS A 206 14.19 1.92 -2.57
N ALA A 207 15.00 1.46 -1.62
CA ALA A 207 16.46 1.47 -1.75
C ALA A 207 16.99 0.77 -3.01
N TYR A 208 16.31 -0.29 -3.48
CA TYR A 208 16.72 -1.05 -4.67
C TYR A 208 16.48 -0.30 -5.99
N LEU A 209 15.63 0.72 -6.00
CA LEU A 209 15.35 1.55 -7.19
C LEU A 209 16.31 2.75 -7.31
N ARG A 210 17.07 3.06 -6.26
CA ARG A 210 17.84 4.29 -6.15
C ARG A 210 18.83 4.51 -7.30
N GLU A 211 19.47 3.44 -7.77
CA GLU A 211 20.40 3.56 -8.91
C GLU A 211 19.66 4.03 -10.18
N ILE A 212 18.49 3.46 -10.46
CA ILE A 212 17.64 3.84 -11.59
C ILE A 212 17.18 5.29 -11.43
N GLU A 213 16.65 5.66 -10.25
CA GLU A 213 16.19 7.01 -9.97
C GLU A 213 17.31 8.06 -10.16
N MET A 214 18.51 7.78 -9.67
CA MET A 214 19.67 8.68 -9.81
C MET A 214 20.09 8.85 -11.27
N ASN A 215 20.01 7.80 -12.08
CA ASN A 215 20.28 7.84 -13.51
C ASN A 215 19.20 8.63 -14.27
N LEU A 216 17.94 8.53 -13.85
CA LEU A 216 16.83 9.29 -14.42
C LEU A 216 16.85 10.76 -14.01
N LEU A 217 17.31 11.09 -12.80
CA LEU A 217 17.13 12.39 -12.17
C LEU A 217 17.55 13.61 -13.02
N PRO A 218 18.70 13.62 -13.74
CA PRO A 218 19.06 14.74 -14.59
C PRO A 218 18.01 15.00 -15.69
N LYS A 219 17.61 13.93 -16.39
CA LYS A 219 16.59 13.98 -17.44
C LYS A 219 15.20 14.26 -16.89
N TRP A 220 14.89 13.77 -15.69
CA TRP A 220 13.65 14.04 -14.97
C TRP A 220 13.49 15.53 -14.70
N LYS A 221 14.55 16.20 -14.25
CA LYS A 221 14.54 17.66 -14.04
C LYS A 221 14.30 18.41 -15.34
N GLU A 222 14.96 18.02 -16.44
CA GLU A 222 14.71 18.61 -17.76
C GLU A 222 13.27 18.37 -18.21
N TYR A 223 12.77 17.15 -18.04
CA TYR A 223 11.40 16.78 -18.32
C TYR A 223 10.44 17.72 -17.61
N LEU A 224 10.54 17.96 -16.31
CA LEU A 224 9.60 18.82 -15.57
C LEU A 224 9.42 20.23 -16.17
N PHE A 225 10.42 20.77 -16.89
CA PHE A 225 10.32 22.08 -17.56
C PHE A 225 9.82 22.01 -19.01
N ASP A 226 9.92 20.86 -19.68
CA ASP A 226 9.52 20.71 -21.09
C ASP A 226 8.03 20.40 -21.24
N LYS A 227 7.26 21.36 -21.75
CA LYS A 227 5.81 21.21 -21.95
C LYS A 227 5.42 20.31 -23.12
N ASN A 228 6.38 19.86 -23.94
CA ASN A 228 6.13 19.07 -25.14
C ASN A 228 6.33 17.57 -24.95
N VAL A 229 6.83 17.14 -23.78
CA VAL A 229 7.09 15.73 -23.46
C VAL A 229 6.19 15.32 -22.31
N ASP A 230 5.37 14.30 -22.54
CA ASP A 230 4.53 13.68 -21.51
C ASP A 230 5.23 12.51 -20.81
N ILE A 231 4.61 11.97 -19.75
CA ILE A 231 5.24 10.93 -18.94
C ILE A 231 5.50 9.63 -19.72
N HIS A 232 4.64 9.28 -20.66
CA HIS A 232 4.81 8.07 -21.48
C HIS A 232 6.01 8.21 -22.41
N SER A 233 6.14 9.38 -23.05
CA SER A 233 7.29 9.71 -23.89
C SER A 233 8.60 9.71 -23.10
N PHE A 234 8.56 10.18 -21.84
CA PHE A 234 9.71 10.12 -20.94
C PHE A 234 10.13 8.69 -20.62
N ILE A 235 9.18 7.80 -20.31
CA ILE A 235 9.44 6.39 -20.04
C ILE A 235 9.99 5.68 -21.29
N ASP A 236 9.36 5.87 -22.46
CA ASP A 236 9.77 5.26 -23.73
C ASP A 236 11.17 5.68 -24.19
N TYR A 237 11.60 6.89 -23.85
CA TYR A 237 12.95 7.36 -24.13
C TYR A 237 14.01 6.67 -23.26
N ASN A 238 13.66 6.35 -22.01
CA ASN A 238 14.59 5.78 -21.02
C ASN A 238 14.53 4.25 -20.93
N SER A 239 13.66 3.59 -21.71
CA SER A 239 13.58 2.13 -21.81
C SER A 239 14.52 1.52 -22.86
N LYS A 240 15.25 2.35 -23.62
CA LYS A 240 16.17 1.97 -24.70
C LYS A 240 17.62 2.03 -24.25
#